data_AF-A0A2S8VS45-F1
#
_entry.id   AF-A0A2S8VS45-F1
#
_cell.length_a   1.000
_cell.length_b   1.000
_cell.length_c   1.000
_cell.angle_alpha   90.00
_cell.angle_beta   90.00
_cell.angle_gamma   90.00
#
_symmetry.space_group_name_H-M   'P 1'
#
loop_
_entity.id
_entity.type
_entity.pdbx_description
1 polymer ?
#
loop_
_entity_poly.entity_id
_entity_poly.type
_entity_poly.pdbx_seq_one_letter_code
_entity_poly.pdbx_strand_id
1 'polypeptide(L)'
;MTKENPSNYKTLQIWIKKGHRMYSYFQECCHNAKNMYNTTNFYIRQVYTGLTQEKELQPLQKEVLDNIHKNIDKMNDTQLLAYQKKLEKEKLKPKEEQKEITCNLFSEPNFEKPYVDYNFLDALFKAMIQNDYRALPTQCSQSIMKGLFQNWKSFFASLKDYKKNPNKYAGTPRIPKYIRSSEKEILYTNQDCIIKNGRFLKFPKTKLQLNIGKLGFTEGKLKQVRVIPKYNAYVVELVIDVPSEQQMIEENARYMSIDLGIDNLATIVTNTGMKPVLVKGKHIKSINQYYNKMKSHFTSILRNGKQTNEGPFTSKRIEKLHQKRYLKIKDVFHKVSHHIVKLAQEEVCKIVIGQNKSWKQETNMGKRNNQSFCHIPHNLLIQMITYKANAVGIQVVVTEESYTSKASFLDNDFIPTYGENDQNTTFSGKRIKRGIYRSANKTLINADVNAAANILRKVIPNAWTNGIEGLSVKQLANVLTPLTLIVR
;
A
#
# COMPACT_ATOMS: atom_id res chain seq x y z
N MET A 1 -11.71 -13.19 27.27
CA MET A 1 -11.30 -12.64 25.96
C MET A 1 -11.58 -11.15 25.97
N THR A 2 -10.59 -10.33 26.34
CA THR A 2 -10.68 -8.88 26.24
C THR A 2 -10.76 -8.52 24.76
N LYS A 3 -11.90 -7.95 24.33
CA LYS A 3 -12.04 -7.31 23.01
C LYS A 3 -10.94 -6.25 22.92
N GLU A 4 -9.84 -6.55 22.24
CA GLU A 4 -8.89 -5.50 21.85
C GLU A 4 -9.66 -4.52 20.97
N ASN A 5 -9.83 -3.30 21.45
CA ASN A 5 -10.35 -2.21 20.61
C ASN A 5 -9.51 -2.17 19.33
N PRO A 6 -10.13 -2.05 18.14
CA PRO A 6 -9.38 -1.98 16.89
C PRO A 6 -8.39 -0.81 16.95
N SER A 7 -7.09 -1.11 16.88
CA SER A 7 -6.04 -0.09 16.89
C SER A 7 -6.14 0.75 15.61
N ASN A 8 -6.31 2.06 15.74
CA ASN A 8 -6.35 2.97 14.61
C ASN A 8 -4.99 3.67 14.45
N TYR A 9 -4.35 3.51 13.30
CA TYR A 9 -3.00 4.05 13.08
C TYR A 9 -3.04 5.36 12.30
N LYS A 10 -2.48 6.42 12.89
CA LYS A 10 -2.21 7.69 12.21
C LYS A 10 -0.75 7.76 11.79
N THR A 11 -0.50 8.17 10.55
CA THR A 11 0.87 8.40 10.05
C THR A 11 1.13 9.89 9.84
N LEU A 12 2.12 10.43 10.53
CA LEU A 12 2.56 11.83 10.38
C LEU A 12 3.88 11.86 9.61
N GLN A 13 4.03 12.80 8.68
CA GLN A 13 5.18 12.86 7.78
C GLN A 13 5.96 14.15 7.96
N ILE A 14 7.28 14.03 8.05
CA ILE A 14 8.22 15.15 8.11
C ILE A 14 9.23 14.99 6.98
N TRP A 15 9.43 16.05 6.19
CA TRP A 15 10.38 16.04 5.08
C TRP A 15 11.73 16.60 5.50
N ILE A 16 12.77 15.80 5.33
CA ILE A 16 14.15 16.14 5.62
C ILE A 16 14.86 16.40 4.30
N LYS A 17 15.01 17.68 3.97
CA LYS A 17 15.67 18.13 2.74
C LYS A 17 17.18 18.16 2.91
N LYS A 18 17.90 18.13 1.78
CA LYS A 18 19.35 18.38 1.75
C LYS A 18 19.66 19.72 2.44
N GLY A 19 20.64 19.70 3.35
CA GLY A 19 21.00 20.84 4.22
C GLY A 19 20.45 20.74 5.65
N HIS A 20 19.47 19.88 5.92
CA HIS A 20 19.05 19.61 7.29
C HIS A 20 20.14 18.83 8.04
N ARG A 21 20.40 19.17 9.32
CA ARG A 21 21.46 18.57 10.14
C ARG A 21 21.42 17.04 10.27
N MET A 22 20.23 16.45 10.16
CA MET A 22 20.05 14.99 10.23
C MET A 22 20.07 14.30 8.86
N TYR A 23 20.28 15.03 7.76
CA TYR A 23 20.23 14.47 6.42
C TYR A 23 21.26 13.35 6.24
N SER A 24 22.53 13.60 6.61
CA SER A 24 23.61 12.61 6.46
C SER A 24 23.39 11.37 7.32
N TYR A 25 22.83 11.54 8.53
CA TYR A 25 22.46 10.42 9.39
C TYR A 25 21.43 9.51 8.72
N PHE A 26 20.37 10.07 8.13
CA PHE A 26 19.37 9.28 7.42
C PHE A 26 19.93 8.64 6.15
N GLN A 27 20.81 9.34 5.44
CA GLN A 27 21.52 8.80 4.28
C GLN A 27 22.32 7.54 4.63
N GLU A 28 23.14 7.63 5.67
CA GLU A 28 23.95 6.51 6.15
C GLU A 28 23.06 5.34 6.61
N CYS A 29 22.02 5.61 7.41
CA CYS A 29 21.11 4.57 7.88
C CYS A 29 20.36 3.88 6.74
N CYS A 30 19.86 4.62 5.75
CA CYS A 30 19.19 4.05 4.59
C CYS A 30 20.14 3.28 3.66
N HIS A 31 21.41 3.71 3.56
CA HIS A 31 22.45 2.96 2.85
C HIS A 31 22.76 1.63 3.55
N ASN A 32 23.00 1.68 4.86
CA ASN A 32 23.24 0.49 5.68
C ASN A 32 22.04 -0.46 5.67
N ALA A 33 20.81 0.06 5.61
CA ALA A 33 19.60 -0.76 5.46
C ALA A 33 19.56 -1.54 4.14
N LYS A 34 20.02 -0.91 3.04
CA LYS A 34 20.17 -1.59 1.76
C LYS A 34 21.27 -2.66 1.83
N ASN A 35 22.39 -2.40 2.50
CA ASN A 35 23.46 -3.39 2.66
C ASN A 35 22.98 -4.57 3.50
N MET A 36 22.37 -4.34 4.66
CA MET A 36 21.78 -5.38 5.51
C MET A 36 20.79 -6.27 4.73
N TYR A 37 19.88 -5.67 3.95
CA TYR A 37 18.96 -6.44 3.11
C TYR A 37 19.72 -7.33 2.10
N ASN A 38 20.69 -6.76 1.37
CA ASN A 38 21.42 -7.48 0.35
C ASN A 38 22.31 -8.58 0.94
N THR A 39 22.97 -8.32 2.07
CA THR A 39 23.79 -9.32 2.79
C THR A 39 22.93 -10.46 3.28
N THR A 40 21.78 -10.17 3.91
CA THR A 40 20.84 -11.23 4.32
C THR A 40 20.39 -12.04 3.11
N ASN A 41 20.00 -11.38 2.02
CA ASN A 41 19.55 -12.07 0.81
C ASN A 41 20.68 -12.84 0.14
N PHE A 42 21.92 -12.38 0.24
CA PHE A 42 23.09 -13.06 -0.29
C PHE A 42 23.26 -14.42 0.39
N TYR A 43 23.27 -14.45 1.74
CA TYR A 43 23.36 -15.71 2.50
C TYR A 43 22.23 -16.68 2.15
N ILE A 44 20.97 -16.20 2.18
CA ILE A 44 19.81 -17.05 1.85
C ILE A 44 19.95 -17.63 0.43
N ARG A 45 20.36 -16.80 -0.55
CA ARG A 45 20.48 -17.23 -1.95
C ARG A 45 21.63 -18.20 -2.15
N GLN A 46 22.78 -17.99 -1.51
CA GLN A 46 23.92 -18.89 -1.65
C GLN A 46 23.60 -20.27 -1.08
N VAL A 47 23.01 -20.34 0.12
CA VAL A 47 22.54 -21.60 0.72
C VAL A 47 21.50 -22.26 -0.19
N TYR A 48 20.43 -21.53 -0.54
CA TYR A 48 19.33 -22.10 -1.31
C TYR A 48 19.79 -22.60 -2.68
N THR A 49 20.47 -21.76 -3.46
CA THR A 49 20.90 -22.16 -4.80
C THR A 49 22.03 -23.19 -4.79
N GLY A 50 22.91 -23.17 -3.78
CA GLY A 50 23.99 -24.14 -3.64
C GLY A 50 23.48 -25.53 -3.31
N LEU A 51 22.46 -25.63 -2.45
CA LEU A 51 21.91 -26.90 -1.97
C LEU A 51 20.68 -27.39 -2.76
N THR A 52 20.21 -26.66 -3.77
CA THR A 52 19.14 -27.11 -4.68
C THR A 52 19.63 -27.45 -6.09
N GLN A 53 20.93 -27.39 -6.35
CA GLN A 53 21.52 -27.70 -7.65
C GLN A 53 22.41 -28.94 -7.55
N GLU A 54 22.61 -29.62 -8.68
CA GLU A 54 23.50 -30.79 -8.80
C GLU A 54 24.93 -30.41 -9.22
N LYS A 55 25.15 -29.14 -9.55
CA LYS A 55 26.46 -28.63 -10.00
C LYS A 55 27.40 -28.43 -8.81
N GLU A 56 28.70 -28.45 -9.10
CA GLU A 56 29.71 -28.08 -8.12
C GLU A 56 29.44 -26.68 -7.54
N LEU A 57 29.65 -26.53 -6.23
CA LEU A 57 29.44 -25.27 -5.53
C LEU A 57 30.37 -24.18 -6.09
N GLN A 58 29.77 -23.04 -6.41
CA GLN A 58 30.51 -21.84 -6.79
C GLN A 58 31.30 -21.28 -5.58
N PRO A 59 32.39 -20.53 -5.79
CA PRO A 59 33.21 -20.00 -4.70
C PRO A 59 32.42 -19.26 -3.62
N LEU A 60 31.45 -18.43 -4.00
CA LEU A 60 30.61 -17.68 -3.06
C LEU A 60 29.62 -18.57 -2.30
N GLN A 61 29.21 -19.71 -2.87
CA GLN A 61 28.38 -20.69 -2.19
C GLN A 61 29.20 -21.45 -1.15
N LYS A 62 30.43 -21.87 -1.52
CA LYS A 62 31.40 -22.48 -0.60
C LYS A 62 31.71 -21.55 0.58
N GLU A 63 32.03 -20.28 0.30
CA GLU A 63 32.32 -19.27 1.33
C GLU A 63 31.19 -19.14 2.37
N VAL A 64 29.93 -19.09 1.92
CA VAL A 64 28.79 -18.96 2.83
C VAL A 64 28.60 -20.22 3.68
N LEU A 65 28.75 -21.41 3.10
CA LEU A 65 28.65 -22.67 3.85
C LEU A 65 29.80 -22.83 4.84
N ASP A 66 31.02 -22.46 4.46
CA ASP A 66 32.17 -22.45 5.36
C ASP A 66 31.97 -21.47 6.52
N ASN A 67 31.40 -20.29 6.26
CA ASN A 67 31.05 -19.34 7.31
C ASN A 67 30.01 -19.89 8.28
N ILE A 68 29.06 -20.68 7.78
CA ILE A 68 28.07 -21.37 8.62
C ILE A 68 28.77 -22.43 9.49
N HIS A 69 29.54 -23.33 8.86
CA HIS A 69 30.26 -24.41 9.54
C HIS A 69 31.16 -23.87 10.66
N LYS A 70 31.95 -22.82 10.39
CA LYS A 70 32.86 -22.19 11.37
C LYS A 70 32.17 -21.56 12.58
N ASN A 71 30.86 -21.30 12.52
CA ASN A 71 30.12 -20.56 13.56
C ASN A 71 28.97 -21.36 14.18
N ILE A 72 28.68 -22.57 13.70
CA ILE A 72 27.55 -23.38 14.18
C ILE A 72 27.68 -23.70 15.68
N ASP A 73 28.89 -24.06 16.13
CA ASP A 73 29.16 -24.37 17.54
C ASP A 73 28.96 -23.14 18.42
N LYS A 74 29.52 -21.98 18.02
CA LYS A 74 29.33 -20.70 18.74
C LYS A 74 27.86 -20.30 18.87
N MET A 75 27.06 -20.58 17.84
CA MET A 75 25.62 -20.35 17.86
C MET A 75 24.94 -21.27 18.88
N ASN A 76 25.31 -22.55 18.88
CA ASN A 76 24.76 -23.56 19.79
C ASN A 76 25.18 -23.35 21.24
N ASP A 77 26.42 -22.92 21.51
CA ASP A 77 26.88 -22.54 22.85
C ASP A 77 26.03 -21.41 23.43
N THR A 78 25.73 -20.40 22.60
CA THR A 78 24.86 -19.28 23.00
C THR A 78 23.44 -19.77 23.32
N GLN A 79 22.93 -20.72 22.53
CA GLN A 79 21.61 -21.30 22.71
C GLN A 79 21.52 -22.15 23.99
N LEU A 80 22.56 -22.95 24.27
CA LEU A 80 22.69 -23.75 25.49
C LEU A 80 22.74 -22.86 26.73
N LEU A 81 23.54 -21.78 26.70
CA LEU A 81 23.62 -20.83 27.80
C LEU A 81 22.28 -20.12 28.04
N ALA A 82 21.55 -19.77 26.99
CA ALA A 82 20.21 -19.20 27.11
C ALA A 82 19.19 -20.22 27.66
N TYR A 83 19.31 -21.49 27.27
CA TYR A 83 18.49 -22.58 27.77
C TYR A 83 18.71 -22.84 29.26
N GLN A 84 19.96 -22.94 29.71
CA GLN A 84 20.32 -23.14 31.12
C GLN A 84 19.72 -22.04 32.01
N LYS A 85 19.85 -20.78 31.61
CA LYS A 85 19.25 -19.64 32.34
C LYS A 85 17.72 -19.71 32.43
N LYS A 86 17.05 -20.23 31.39
CA LYS A 86 15.59 -20.42 31.43
C LYS A 86 15.20 -21.57 32.36
N LEU A 87 15.95 -22.66 32.31
CA LEU A 87 15.74 -23.83 33.15
C LEU A 87 15.92 -23.49 34.65
N GLU A 88 16.92 -22.69 34.99
CA GLU A 88 17.10 -22.16 36.35
C GLU A 88 15.90 -21.31 36.80
N LYS A 89 15.40 -20.43 35.94
CA LYS A 89 14.21 -19.61 36.23
C LYS A 89 12.93 -20.43 36.36
N GLU A 90 12.79 -21.51 35.60
CA GLU A 90 11.62 -22.39 35.66
C GLU A 90 11.62 -23.22 36.92
N LYS A 91 12.79 -23.70 37.37
CA LYS A 91 12.96 -24.43 38.64
C LYS A 91 12.51 -23.62 39.86
N LEU A 92 12.52 -22.28 39.78
CA LEU A 92 12.06 -21.39 40.84
C LEU A 92 10.52 -21.28 40.92
N LYS A 93 9.77 -21.76 39.91
CA LYS A 93 8.31 -21.73 39.92
C LYS A 93 7.72 -22.90 40.72
N PRO A 94 6.50 -22.76 41.28
CA PRO A 94 5.75 -23.87 41.87
C PRO A 94 5.66 -25.05 40.90
N LYS A 95 5.77 -26.29 41.39
CA LYS A 95 5.77 -27.52 40.56
C LYS A 95 4.57 -27.61 39.61
N GLU A 96 3.42 -27.11 40.04
CA GLU A 96 2.17 -27.08 39.29
C GLU A 96 2.19 -26.12 38.08
N GLU A 97 3.09 -25.13 38.07
CA GLU A 97 3.23 -24.12 37.01
C GLU A 97 4.46 -24.34 36.10
N GLN A 98 5.29 -25.34 36.41
CA GLN A 98 6.49 -25.63 35.64
C GLN A 98 6.13 -26.17 34.25
N LYS A 99 6.76 -25.59 33.23
CA LYS A 99 6.61 -26.03 31.84
C LYS A 99 7.84 -26.78 31.38
N GLU A 100 7.64 -27.76 30.50
CA GLU A 100 8.74 -28.39 29.78
C GLU A 100 9.43 -27.35 28.88
N ILE A 101 10.76 -27.23 29.02
CA ILE A 101 11.58 -26.33 28.22
C ILE A 101 12.44 -27.18 27.30
N THR A 102 12.37 -26.91 26.00
CA THR A 102 13.21 -27.58 24.99
C THR A 102 14.38 -26.71 24.56
N CYS A 103 15.54 -27.33 24.32
CA CYS A 103 16.71 -26.68 23.76
C CYS A 103 16.77 -26.93 22.24
N ASN A 104 16.37 -25.94 21.45
CA ASN A 104 16.42 -26.04 19.99
C ASN A 104 17.78 -25.60 19.46
N LEU A 105 18.67 -26.56 19.22
CA LEU A 105 19.98 -26.31 18.61
C LEU A 105 19.85 -26.12 17.09
N PHE A 106 20.80 -25.38 16.53
CA PHE A 106 20.94 -25.18 15.10
C PHE A 106 21.69 -26.35 14.46
N SER A 107 21.23 -26.74 13.28
CA SER A 107 21.90 -27.70 12.40
C SER A 107 22.29 -27.01 11.09
N GLU A 108 23.36 -27.46 10.47
CA GLU A 108 23.76 -26.96 9.14
C GLU A 108 22.69 -27.25 8.08
N PRO A 109 22.47 -26.35 7.11
CA PRO A 109 21.59 -26.60 6.00
C PRO A 109 22.18 -27.70 5.09
N ASN A 110 21.31 -28.52 4.50
CA ASN A 110 21.71 -29.63 3.62
C ASN A 110 20.73 -29.75 2.44
N PHE A 111 20.91 -30.76 1.58
CA PHE A 111 20.06 -30.96 0.40
C PHE A 111 18.57 -31.19 0.74
N GLU A 112 18.25 -31.77 1.90
CA GLU A 112 16.87 -31.97 2.35
C GLU A 112 16.24 -30.68 2.90
N LYS A 113 17.05 -29.86 3.60
CA LYS A 113 16.67 -28.57 4.17
C LYS A 113 17.59 -27.46 3.61
N PRO A 114 17.44 -27.10 2.32
CA PRO A 114 18.34 -26.17 1.64
C PRO A 114 17.98 -24.71 1.93
N TYR A 115 17.68 -24.39 3.20
CA TYR A 115 17.21 -23.06 3.58
C TYR A 115 17.54 -22.76 5.03
N VAL A 116 18.03 -21.55 5.29
CA VAL A 116 18.27 -21.01 6.63
C VAL A 116 17.14 -20.06 7.00
N ASP A 117 16.57 -20.22 8.19
CA ASP A 117 15.49 -19.38 8.66
C ASP A 117 15.98 -18.08 9.32
N TYR A 118 15.03 -17.26 9.78
CA TYR A 118 15.33 -15.98 10.43
C TYR A 118 16.17 -16.13 11.70
N ASN A 119 15.84 -17.11 12.55
CA ASN A 119 16.53 -17.29 13.82
C ASN A 119 17.97 -17.76 13.58
N PHE A 120 18.15 -18.64 12.60
CA PHE A 120 19.46 -19.13 12.17
C PHE A 120 20.35 -17.97 11.71
N LEU A 121 19.90 -17.15 10.75
CA LEU A 121 20.72 -16.04 10.26
C LEU A 121 20.92 -14.92 11.30
N ASP A 122 19.94 -14.66 12.18
CA ASP A 122 20.11 -13.70 13.27
C ASP A 122 21.18 -14.16 14.27
N ALA A 123 21.22 -15.46 14.60
CA ALA A 123 22.25 -16.05 15.44
C ALA A 123 23.62 -16.05 14.74
N LEU A 124 23.68 -16.46 13.47
CA LEU A 124 24.91 -16.47 12.68
C LEU A 124 25.54 -15.08 12.59
N PHE A 125 24.77 -14.06 12.22
CA PHE A 125 25.27 -12.68 12.08
C PHE A 125 25.74 -12.08 13.41
N LYS A 126 25.14 -12.50 14.53
CA LYS A 126 25.65 -12.13 15.86
C LYS A 126 26.98 -12.81 16.17
N ALA A 127 27.09 -14.12 15.92
CA ALA A 127 28.26 -14.95 16.21
C ALA A 127 29.49 -14.51 15.38
N MET A 128 29.29 -14.24 14.09
CA MET A 128 30.37 -13.80 13.20
C MET A 128 30.64 -12.30 13.25
N ILE A 129 29.90 -11.54 14.08
CA ILE A 129 29.99 -10.07 14.18
C ILE A 129 29.85 -9.42 12.79
N GLN A 130 28.79 -9.78 12.05
CA GLN A 130 28.63 -9.34 10.67
C GLN A 130 28.51 -7.80 10.58
N ASN A 131 29.33 -7.20 9.72
CA ASN A 131 29.50 -5.74 9.63
C ASN A 131 28.19 -4.97 9.37
N ASP A 132 27.38 -5.39 8.40
CA ASP A 132 26.12 -4.70 8.05
C ASP A 132 25.07 -4.83 9.16
N TYR A 133 25.05 -5.98 9.83
CA TYR A 133 24.19 -6.26 10.97
C TYR A 133 24.52 -5.34 12.15
N ARG A 134 25.81 -5.09 12.39
CA ARG A 134 26.30 -4.18 13.44
C ARG A 134 26.26 -2.71 13.02
N ALA A 135 26.22 -2.39 11.72
CA ALA A 135 26.15 -1.03 11.20
C ALA A 135 24.84 -0.32 11.60
N LEU A 136 23.75 -1.07 11.78
CA LEU A 136 22.47 -0.55 12.28
C LEU A 136 22.23 -0.91 13.76
N PRO A 137 21.26 -0.25 14.43
CA PRO A 137 20.69 -0.79 15.67
C PRO A 137 20.15 -2.20 15.43
N THR A 138 20.36 -3.10 16.39
CA THR A 138 20.01 -4.52 16.24
C THR A 138 18.55 -4.73 15.84
N GLN A 139 17.61 -3.97 16.43
CA GLN A 139 16.19 -4.10 16.10
C GLN A 139 15.87 -3.65 14.66
N CYS A 140 16.58 -2.65 14.14
CA CYS A 140 16.48 -2.24 12.74
C CYS A 140 16.99 -3.34 11.80
N SER A 141 18.17 -3.92 12.08
CA SER A 141 18.73 -5.04 11.31
C SER A 141 17.75 -6.21 11.25
N GLN A 142 17.20 -6.58 12.42
CA GLN A 142 16.20 -7.63 12.56
C GLN A 142 14.91 -7.32 11.79
N SER A 143 14.41 -6.08 11.83
CA SER A 143 13.22 -5.68 11.07
C SER A 143 13.44 -5.82 9.56
N ILE A 144 14.63 -5.45 9.06
CA ILE A 144 14.98 -5.58 7.64
C ILE A 144 15.05 -7.05 7.24
N MET A 145 15.68 -7.88 8.06
CA MET A 145 15.74 -9.33 7.86
C MET A 145 14.33 -9.93 7.82
N LYS A 146 13.48 -9.63 8.80
CA LYS A 146 12.08 -10.13 8.84
C LYS A 146 11.29 -9.77 7.59
N GLY A 147 11.44 -8.54 7.08
CA GLY A 147 10.81 -8.13 5.83
C GLY A 147 11.28 -8.97 4.63
N LEU A 148 12.56 -9.30 4.56
CA LEU A 148 13.10 -10.18 3.53
C LEU A 148 12.61 -11.63 3.69
N PHE A 149 12.59 -12.17 4.90
CA PHE A 149 12.07 -13.51 5.18
C PHE A 149 10.60 -13.63 4.80
N GLN A 150 9.80 -12.59 5.01
CA GLN A 150 8.43 -12.55 4.52
C GLN A 150 8.36 -12.61 2.98
N ASN A 151 9.27 -11.95 2.27
CA ASN A 151 9.35 -12.05 0.80
C ASN A 151 9.71 -13.47 0.33
N TRP A 152 10.63 -14.15 1.02
CA TRP A 152 10.97 -15.56 0.73
C TRP A 152 9.80 -16.50 1.02
N LYS A 153 9.10 -16.31 2.15
CA LYS A 153 7.87 -17.06 2.47
C LYS A 153 6.80 -16.88 1.39
N SER A 154 6.60 -15.65 0.92
CA SER A 154 5.67 -15.35 -0.19
C SER A 154 6.12 -15.96 -1.51
N PHE A 155 7.43 -16.05 -1.77
CA PHE A 155 7.98 -16.76 -2.93
C PHE A 155 7.65 -18.26 -2.87
N PHE A 156 7.93 -18.94 -1.75
CA PHE A 156 7.61 -20.36 -1.61
C PHE A 156 6.12 -20.65 -1.71
N ALA A 157 5.28 -19.80 -1.09
CA ALA A 157 3.83 -19.91 -1.21
C ALA A 157 3.36 -19.74 -2.66
N SER A 158 3.86 -18.74 -3.36
CA SER A 158 3.56 -18.50 -4.79
C SER A 158 4.05 -19.66 -5.66
N LEU A 159 5.23 -20.22 -5.39
CA LEU A 159 5.78 -21.35 -6.15
C LEU A 159 4.93 -22.62 -5.97
N LYS A 160 4.47 -22.88 -4.75
CA LYS A 160 3.57 -24.01 -4.46
C LYS A 160 2.22 -23.85 -5.16
N ASP A 161 1.64 -22.65 -5.16
CA ASP A 161 0.38 -22.37 -5.85
C ASP A 161 0.56 -22.39 -7.37
N TYR A 162 1.66 -21.85 -7.90
CA TYR A 162 1.99 -21.89 -9.33
C TYR A 162 2.08 -23.32 -9.88
N LYS A 163 2.69 -24.25 -9.12
CA LYS A 163 2.75 -25.67 -9.49
C LYS A 163 1.36 -26.31 -9.66
N LYS A 164 0.35 -25.82 -8.93
CA LYS A 164 -1.04 -26.30 -9.01
C LYS A 164 -1.88 -25.52 -10.03
N ASN A 165 -1.64 -24.21 -10.12
CA ASN A 165 -2.47 -23.24 -10.83
C ASN A 165 -1.60 -22.32 -11.72
N PRO A 166 -0.93 -22.83 -12.77
CA PRO A 166 0.01 -22.04 -13.56
C PRO A 166 -0.67 -20.85 -14.25
N ASN A 167 -1.92 -21.01 -14.70
CA ASN A 167 -2.70 -19.99 -15.42
C ASN A 167 -3.04 -18.74 -14.57
N LYS A 168 -2.90 -18.80 -13.24
CA LYS A 168 -3.13 -17.66 -12.34
C LYS A 168 -1.98 -16.63 -12.38
N TYR A 169 -0.83 -17.01 -12.95
CA TYR A 169 0.38 -16.20 -12.93
C TYR A 169 0.80 -15.83 -14.36
N ALA A 170 1.27 -14.61 -14.56
CA ALA A 170 1.85 -14.17 -15.84
C ALA A 170 3.24 -14.79 -16.13
N GLY A 171 3.76 -15.63 -15.22
CA GLY A 171 5.02 -16.33 -15.36
C GLY A 171 5.48 -16.93 -14.03
N THR A 172 6.53 -17.76 -14.10
CA THR A 172 7.05 -18.48 -12.94
C THR A 172 7.49 -17.53 -11.83
N PRO A 173 7.07 -17.75 -10.56
CA PRO A 173 7.57 -17.02 -9.41
C PRO A 173 9.10 -17.04 -9.35
N ARG A 174 9.71 -15.90 -9.03
CA ARG A 174 11.17 -15.74 -8.98
C ARG A 174 11.62 -15.39 -7.57
N ILE A 175 12.81 -15.87 -7.21
CA ILE A 175 13.44 -15.56 -5.93
C ILE A 175 13.61 -14.04 -5.72
N PRO A 176 13.52 -13.55 -4.46
CA PRO A 176 13.72 -12.15 -4.13
C PRO A 176 15.02 -11.58 -4.70
N LYS A 177 14.90 -10.44 -5.41
CA LYS A 177 16.05 -9.76 -6.02
C LYS A 177 16.81 -8.91 -5.01
N TYR A 178 18.09 -8.68 -5.29
CA TYR A 178 18.88 -7.68 -4.61
C TYR A 178 18.36 -6.26 -4.91
N ILE A 179 18.51 -5.38 -3.93
CA ILE A 179 18.25 -3.96 -4.08
C ILE A 179 19.40 -3.33 -4.85
N ARG A 180 19.06 -2.66 -5.95
CA ARG A 180 20.00 -1.94 -6.82
C ARG A 180 20.03 -0.43 -6.56
N SER A 181 19.04 0.11 -5.84
CA SER A 181 19.12 1.49 -5.36
C SER A 181 20.25 1.63 -4.35
N SER A 182 20.77 2.84 -4.20
CA SER A 182 21.81 3.16 -3.22
C SER A 182 21.32 3.05 -1.76
N GLU A 183 20.01 3.07 -1.56
CA GLU A 183 19.35 3.24 -0.28
C GLU A 183 18.05 2.42 -0.21
N LYS A 184 17.64 2.05 1.00
CA LYS A 184 16.37 1.41 1.35
C LYS A 184 15.71 2.14 2.53
N GLU A 185 14.39 2.08 2.63
CA GLU A 185 13.67 2.46 3.84
C GLU A 185 14.15 1.67 5.08
N ILE A 186 14.16 2.36 6.22
CA ILE A 186 14.49 1.78 7.53
C ILE A 186 13.34 2.02 8.51
N LEU A 187 13.13 1.06 9.41
CA LEU A 187 12.10 1.07 10.44
C LEU A 187 12.77 1.03 11.81
N TYR A 188 12.35 1.95 12.68
CA TYR A 188 12.75 2.03 14.08
C TYR A 188 11.53 1.72 14.95
N THR A 189 11.72 0.91 15.98
CA THR A 189 10.68 0.64 16.98
C THR A 189 10.53 1.84 17.91
N ASN A 190 9.49 1.83 18.73
CA ASN A 190 9.33 2.78 19.83
C ASN A 190 10.35 2.60 20.98
N GLN A 191 11.18 1.55 20.94
CA GLN A 191 12.31 1.37 21.85
C GLN A 191 13.55 2.11 21.35
N ASP A 192 13.77 2.10 20.03
CA ASP A 192 14.88 2.83 19.40
C ASP A 192 14.59 4.34 19.27
N CYS A 193 13.33 4.70 19.03
CA CYS A 193 12.90 6.07 18.80
C CYS A 193 11.86 6.52 19.84
N ILE A 194 12.17 7.60 20.56
CA ILE A 194 11.33 8.14 21.64
C ILE A 194 11.06 9.63 21.39
N ILE A 195 9.82 10.06 21.64
CA ILE A 195 9.44 11.49 21.67
C ILE A 195 9.85 12.06 23.03
N LYS A 196 10.76 13.03 23.03
CA LYS A 196 11.21 13.78 24.20
C LYS A 196 10.57 15.16 24.24
N ASN A 197 10.14 15.57 25.43
CA ASN A 197 9.59 16.89 25.73
C ASN A 197 8.45 17.30 24.78
N GLY A 198 7.67 16.34 24.28
CA GLY A 198 6.57 16.57 23.32
C GLY A 198 6.97 17.21 21.98
N ARG A 199 8.27 17.32 21.67
CA ARG A 199 8.75 18.13 20.52
C ARG A 199 9.92 17.55 19.76
N PHE A 200 10.68 16.64 20.35
CA PHE A 200 11.90 16.12 19.75
C PHE A 200 11.86 14.61 19.61
N LEU A 201 12.10 14.10 18.42
CA LEU A 201 12.25 12.67 18.17
C LEU A 201 13.73 12.28 18.26
N LYS A 202 14.06 11.42 19.23
CA LYS A 202 15.40 10.84 19.39
C LYS A 202 15.57 9.65 18.44
N PHE A 203 16.76 9.52 17.87
CA PHE A 203 17.17 8.39 17.06
C PHE A 203 18.38 7.67 17.70
N PRO A 204 18.57 6.37 17.43
CA PRO A 204 19.70 5.61 17.93
C PRO A 204 21.00 5.99 17.20
N LYS A 205 22.15 5.70 17.81
CA LYS A 205 23.50 5.98 17.25
C LYS A 205 23.76 7.45 16.88
N THR A 206 22.99 8.40 17.40
CA THR A 206 23.24 9.83 17.22
C THR A 206 22.82 10.63 18.44
N LYS A 207 23.52 11.74 18.70
CA LYS A 207 23.11 12.75 19.69
C LYS A 207 22.09 13.75 19.12
N LEU A 208 21.93 13.78 17.80
CA LEU A 208 20.99 14.67 17.12
C LEU A 208 19.55 14.27 17.41
N GLN A 209 18.68 15.27 17.46
CA GLN A 209 17.25 15.09 17.64
C GLN A 209 16.49 15.83 16.53
N LEU A 210 15.42 15.22 16.04
CA LEU A 210 14.56 15.82 15.04
C LEU A 210 13.48 16.65 15.75
N ASN A 211 13.40 17.95 15.44
CA ASN A 211 12.30 18.77 15.92
C ASN A 211 11.04 18.41 15.14
N ILE A 212 10.07 17.81 15.81
CA ILE A 212 8.78 17.40 15.25
C ILE A 212 7.66 18.41 15.57
N GLY A 213 7.99 19.49 16.30
CA GLY A 213 7.06 20.57 16.61
C GLY A 213 5.77 20.06 17.27
N LYS A 214 4.63 20.57 16.81
CA LYS A 214 3.30 20.18 17.31
C LYS A 214 2.94 18.72 17.05
N LEU A 215 3.67 18.02 16.17
CA LEU A 215 3.45 16.59 15.89
C LEU A 215 3.84 15.69 17.07
N GLY A 216 4.55 16.19 18.07
CA GLY A 216 4.85 15.44 19.29
C GLY A 216 3.74 15.50 20.35
N PHE A 217 2.71 16.33 20.16
CA PHE A 217 1.53 16.45 21.02
C PHE A 217 0.33 15.71 20.42
N THR A 218 0.55 14.50 19.94
CA THR A 218 -0.51 13.69 19.33
C THR A 218 -1.20 12.84 20.37
N GLU A 219 -2.53 12.79 20.31
CA GLU A 219 -3.32 11.76 20.96
C GLU A 219 -2.88 10.39 20.41
N GLY A 220 -2.25 9.58 21.26
CA GLY A 220 -1.81 8.23 20.90
C GLY A 220 -0.38 7.88 21.27
N LYS A 221 -0.04 6.60 21.09
CA LYS A 221 1.26 6.01 21.43
C LYS A 221 2.10 5.82 20.18
N LEU A 222 3.33 6.34 20.17
CA LEU A 222 4.28 6.05 19.10
C LEU A 222 4.57 4.54 19.05
N LYS A 223 4.36 3.92 17.89
CA LYS A 223 4.64 2.50 17.66
C LYS A 223 5.95 2.29 16.93
N GLN A 224 6.16 3.08 15.88
CA GLN A 224 7.35 2.97 15.04
C GLN A 224 7.59 4.27 14.28
N VAL A 225 8.84 4.43 13.85
CA VAL A 225 9.26 5.50 12.96
C VAL A 225 9.83 4.87 11.69
N ARG A 226 9.37 5.29 10.52
CA ARG A 226 9.96 4.89 9.23
C ARG A 226 10.72 6.06 8.63
N VAL A 227 11.89 5.78 8.06
CA VAL A 227 12.63 6.77 7.28
C VAL A 227 12.72 6.27 5.85
N ILE A 228 12.13 7.01 4.92
CA ILE A 228 11.95 6.61 3.52
C ILE A 228 12.77 7.56 2.62
N PRO A 229 13.78 7.07 1.89
CA PRO A 229 14.48 7.87 0.89
C PRO A 229 13.54 8.20 -0.28
N LYS A 230 13.30 9.49 -0.53
CA LYS A 230 12.35 9.94 -1.56
C LYS A 230 12.76 11.29 -2.17
N TYR A 231 12.98 11.32 -3.48
CA TYR A 231 13.30 12.54 -4.25
C TYR A 231 14.50 13.34 -3.69
N ASN A 232 15.61 12.67 -3.37
CA ASN A 232 16.80 13.30 -2.78
C ASN A 232 16.48 14.07 -1.46
N ALA A 233 15.56 13.49 -0.69
CA ALA A 233 15.15 13.89 0.64
C ALA A 233 14.75 12.62 1.40
N TYR A 234 14.51 12.74 2.70
CA TYR A 234 13.96 11.65 3.51
C TYR A 234 12.60 12.05 4.05
N VAL A 235 11.65 11.12 4.00
CA VAL A 235 10.36 11.26 4.68
C VAL A 235 10.44 10.47 5.97
N VAL A 236 10.42 11.17 7.09
CA VAL A 236 10.31 10.56 8.42
C VAL A 236 8.83 10.42 8.73
N GLU A 237 8.36 9.18 8.83
CA GLU A 237 6.99 8.84 9.14
C GLU A 237 6.88 8.36 10.59
N LEU A 238 6.07 9.04 11.40
CA LEU A 238 5.71 8.61 12.74
C LEU A 238 4.39 7.84 12.65
N VAL A 239 4.40 6.56 13.04
CA VAL A 239 3.20 5.73 13.12
C VAL A 239 2.72 5.70 14.56
N ILE A 240 1.55 6.28 14.77
CA ILE A 240 0.97 6.54 16.08
C ILE A 240 -0.31 5.71 16.19
N ASP A 241 -0.39 4.92 17.25
CA ASP A 241 -1.59 4.18 17.63
C ASP A 241 -2.50 5.13 18.40
N VAL A 242 -3.64 5.45 17.80
CA VAL A 242 -4.64 6.38 18.32
C VAL A 242 -5.83 5.55 18.79
N PRO A 243 -6.36 5.80 20.01
CA PRO A 243 -7.60 5.20 20.45
C PRO A 243 -8.71 5.44 19.42
N SER A 244 -9.40 4.38 18.99
CA SER A 244 -10.57 4.51 18.12
C SER A 244 -11.76 4.96 18.96
N GLU A 245 -11.96 6.26 19.09
CA GLU A 245 -13.08 6.81 19.88
C GLU A 245 -14.41 6.84 19.14
N GLN A 246 -14.41 6.63 17.82
CA GLN A 246 -15.63 6.77 17.04
C GLN A 246 -16.40 5.46 16.90
N GLN A 247 -17.64 5.51 17.35
CA GLN A 247 -18.64 4.51 17.03
C GLN A 247 -18.93 4.55 15.53
N MET A 248 -19.09 3.37 14.93
CA MET A 248 -19.60 3.31 13.55
C MET A 248 -21.01 3.90 13.54
N ILE A 249 -21.31 4.69 12.50
CA ILE A 249 -22.66 5.20 12.30
C ILE A 249 -23.59 4.00 12.12
N GLU A 250 -24.69 3.98 12.87
CA GLU A 250 -25.68 2.92 12.79
C GLU A 250 -26.26 2.83 11.37
N GLU A 251 -26.61 1.61 10.97
CA GLU A 251 -27.20 1.35 9.66
C GLU A 251 -28.57 2.04 9.56
N ASN A 252 -28.63 3.10 8.76
CA ASN A 252 -29.82 3.95 8.58
C ASN A 252 -30.40 3.87 7.15
N ALA A 253 -29.95 2.90 6.35
CA ALA A 253 -30.32 2.72 4.95
C ALA A 253 -29.98 3.90 4.02
N ARG A 254 -29.14 4.84 4.46
CA ARG A 254 -28.68 5.98 3.66
C ARG A 254 -27.26 5.74 3.18
N TYR A 255 -27.11 5.71 1.86
CA TYR A 255 -25.91 5.26 1.17
C TYR A 255 -25.45 6.27 0.13
N MET A 256 -24.14 6.32 -0.07
CA MET A 256 -23.48 7.07 -1.14
C MET A 256 -22.73 6.11 -2.05
N SER A 257 -22.75 6.34 -3.36
CA SER A 257 -21.82 5.73 -4.29
C SER A 257 -20.94 6.71 -5.03
N ILE A 258 -19.76 6.21 -5.39
CA ILE A 258 -18.74 6.96 -6.09
C ILE A 258 -18.24 6.14 -7.29
N ASP A 259 -18.49 6.66 -8.49
CA ASP A 259 -17.84 6.22 -9.73
C ASP A 259 -16.58 7.06 -9.98
N LEU A 260 -15.44 6.41 -10.27
CA LEU A 260 -14.15 7.09 -10.44
C LEU A 260 -13.76 7.20 -11.90
N GLY A 261 -13.44 8.41 -12.37
CA GLY A 261 -13.13 8.67 -13.77
C GLY A 261 -12.02 9.70 -14.01
N ILE A 262 -11.83 10.08 -15.28
CA ILE A 262 -10.76 11.03 -15.68
C ILE A 262 -11.26 12.47 -15.72
N ASP A 263 -12.29 12.72 -16.56
CA ASP A 263 -12.77 14.09 -16.80
C ASP A 263 -13.71 14.54 -15.67
N ASN A 264 -14.57 13.64 -15.20
CA ASN A 264 -15.16 13.68 -13.88
C ASN A 264 -14.32 12.73 -13.03
N LEU A 265 -13.55 13.27 -12.08
CA LEU A 265 -12.67 12.51 -11.20
C LEU A 265 -13.45 11.53 -10.33
N ALA A 266 -14.60 12.00 -9.84
CA ALA A 266 -15.54 11.26 -9.05
C ALA A 266 -16.95 11.73 -9.40
N THR A 267 -17.87 10.79 -9.59
CA THR A 267 -19.31 11.05 -9.71
C THR A 267 -19.97 10.48 -8.48
N ILE A 268 -20.63 11.34 -7.72
CA ILE A 268 -21.23 11.03 -6.42
C ILE A 268 -22.74 10.96 -6.58
N VAL A 269 -23.35 9.88 -6.13
CA VAL A 269 -24.80 9.68 -6.08
C VAL A 269 -25.17 9.21 -4.67
N THR A 270 -26.33 9.63 -4.16
CA THR A 270 -26.90 9.08 -2.92
C THR A 270 -28.28 8.50 -3.19
N ASN A 271 -28.74 7.63 -2.30
CA ASN A 271 -30.14 7.20 -2.27
C ASN A 271 -31.03 8.12 -1.41
N THR A 272 -30.50 9.23 -0.89
CA THR A 272 -31.21 10.17 -0.02
C THR A 272 -31.96 11.27 -0.77
N GLY A 273 -31.76 11.36 -2.09
CA GLY A 273 -32.39 12.38 -2.95
C GLY A 273 -31.56 13.64 -3.14
N MET A 274 -30.34 13.69 -2.59
CA MET A 274 -29.38 14.73 -2.94
C MET A 274 -29.10 14.73 -4.45
N LYS A 275 -28.94 15.93 -5.02
CA LYS A 275 -28.50 16.08 -6.41
C LYS A 275 -27.12 15.44 -6.58
N PRO A 276 -26.89 14.62 -7.61
CA PRO A 276 -25.58 14.05 -7.87
C PRO A 276 -24.50 15.13 -8.02
N VAL A 277 -23.27 14.81 -7.63
CA VAL A 277 -22.13 15.74 -7.70
C VAL A 277 -21.04 15.19 -8.59
N LEU A 278 -20.67 15.95 -9.61
CA LEU A 278 -19.51 15.67 -10.47
C LEU A 278 -18.30 16.46 -10.01
N VAL A 279 -17.32 15.77 -9.45
CA VAL A 279 -16.01 16.36 -9.13
C VAL A 279 -15.18 16.44 -10.41
N LYS A 280 -14.80 17.63 -10.87
CA LYS A 280 -14.07 17.78 -12.15
C LYS A 280 -12.61 17.37 -12.01
N GLY A 281 -12.17 16.49 -12.92
CA GLY A 281 -10.78 16.02 -13.02
C GLY A 281 -9.89 16.83 -13.97
N LYS A 282 -10.43 17.86 -14.64
CA LYS A 282 -9.69 18.70 -15.61
C LYS A 282 -8.38 19.28 -15.03
N HIS A 283 -8.39 19.69 -13.76
CA HIS A 283 -7.19 20.21 -13.11
C HIS A 283 -6.09 19.13 -13.01
N ILE A 284 -6.44 17.91 -12.58
CA ILE A 284 -5.50 16.77 -12.51
C ILE A 284 -4.99 16.39 -13.90
N LYS A 285 -5.88 16.41 -14.90
CA LYS A 285 -5.53 16.19 -16.30
C LYS A 285 -4.48 17.19 -16.78
N SER A 286 -4.64 18.48 -16.44
CA SER A 286 -3.67 19.52 -16.78
C SER A 286 -2.30 19.30 -16.12
N ILE A 287 -2.29 18.88 -14.84
CA ILE A 287 -1.06 18.53 -14.12
C ILE A 287 -0.34 17.36 -14.82
N ASN A 288 -1.09 16.32 -15.20
CA ASN A 288 -0.56 15.17 -15.91
C ASN A 288 -0.04 15.52 -17.31
N GLN A 289 -0.76 16.36 -18.05
CA GLN A 289 -0.36 16.80 -19.38
C GLN A 289 0.96 17.59 -19.33
N TYR A 290 1.07 18.56 -18.42
CA TYR A 290 2.31 19.31 -18.21
C TYR A 290 3.46 18.37 -17.84
N TYR A 291 3.22 17.44 -16.91
CA TYR A 291 4.21 16.45 -16.51
C TYR A 291 4.68 15.58 -17.69
N ASN A 292 3.76 15.05 -18.50
CA ASN A 292 4.12 14.21 -19.64
C ASN A 292 4.94 15.00 -20.67
N LYS A 293 4.55 16.25 -20.96
CA LYS A 293 5.30 17.17 -21.84
C LYS A 293 6.72 17.39 -21.34
N MET A 294 6.86 17.78 -20.07
CA MET A 294 8.18 18.06 -19.49
C MET A 294 9.04 16.81 -19.32
N LYS A 295 8.43 15.66 -18.99
CA LYS A 295 9.13 14.38 -18.91
C LYS A 295 9.71 14.00 -20.27
N SER A 296 8.90 14.07 -21.33
CA SER A 296 9.36 13.79 -22.70
C SER A 296 10.52 14.70 -23.10
N HIS A 297 10.42 16.00 -22.86
CA HIS A 297 11.49 16.95 -23.15
C HIS A 297 12.79 16.63 -22.39
N PHE A 298 12.73 16.45 -21.05
CA PHE A 298 13.93 16.15 -20.28
C PHE A 298 14.51 14.76 -20.58
N THR A 299 13.67 13.77 -20.88
CA THR A 299 14.13 12.46 -21.31
C THR A 299 14.82 12.54 -22.66
N SER A 300 14.31 13.31 -23.63
CA SER A 300 14.97 13.52 -24.93
C SER A 300 16.38 14.11 -24.76
N ILE A 301 16.54 15.14 -23.91
CA ILE A 301 17.86 15.71 -23.61
C ILE A 301 18.75 14.68 -22.91
N LEU A 302 18.24 13.97 -21.91
CA LEU A 302 19.02 13.00 -21.12
C LEU A 302 19.51 11.81 -21.96
N ARG A 303 18.73 11.43 -22.97
CA ARG A 303 18.92 10.24 -23.81
C ARG A 303 19.55 10.56 -25.16
N ASN A 304 19.82 11.84 -25.47
CA ASN A 304 20.43 12.24 -26.73
C ASN A 304 21.76 11.50 -26.94
N GLY A 305 21.91 10.85 -28.10
CA GLY A 305 23.09 10.07 -28.46
C GLY A 305 23.30 8.75 -27.70
N LYS A 306 22.33 8.27 -26.90
CA LYS A 306 22.49 7.05 -26.07
C LYS A 306 21.68 5.86 -26.58
N GLN A 307 22.30 4.68 -26.58
CA GLN A 307 21.64 3.41 -26.90
C GLN A 307 20.66 2.96 -25.82
N THR A 308 19.70 2.09 -26.17
CA THR A 308 18.55 1.71 -25.31
C THR A 308 18.93 1.26 -23.90
N ASN A 309 20.10 0.66 -23.70
CA ASN A 309 20.58 0.16 -22.40
C ASN A 309 21.76 0.97 -21.81
N GLU A 310 22.04 2.14 -22.37
CA GLU A 310 23.23 2.92 -22.07
C GLU A 310 22.91 4.18 -21.25
N GLY A 311 23.67 4.44 -20.19
CA GLY A 311 23.58 5.67 -19.43
C GLY A 311 22.32 5.80 -18.55
N PRO A 312 22.18 6.93 -17.83
CA PRO A 312 21.10 7.10 -16.87
C PRO A 312 19.73 7.32 -17.54
N PHE A 313 18.70 6.72 -16.95
CA PHE A 313 17.30 6.90 -17.35
C PHE A 313 16.55 7.96 -16.50
N THR A 314 17.23 8.51 -15.50
CA THR A 314 16.70 9.54 -14.61
C THR A 314 17.72 10.66 -14.40
N SER A 315 17.23 11.82 -13.99
CA SER A 315 18.05 12.98 -13.62
C SER A 315 17.39 13.72 -12.46
N LYS A 316 18.16 14.55 -11.74
CA LYS A 316 17.64 15.38 -10.64
C LYS A 316 16.46 16.27 -11.08
N ARG A 317 16.45 16.73 -12.33
CA ARG A 317 15.32 17.52 -12.89
C ARG A 317 14.08 16.65 -13.09
N ILE A 318 14.24 15.43 -13.61
CA ILE A 318 13.14 14.46 -13.78
C ILE A 318 12.58 14.02 -12.42
N GLU A 319 13.43 13.77 -11.43
CA GLU A 319 13.00 13.44 -10.07
C GLU A 319 12.20 14.56 -9.40
N LYS A 320 12.66 15.82 -9.51
CA LYS A 320 11.91 16.99 -9.05
C LYS A 320 10.56 17.11 -9.77
N LEU A 321 10.51 16.80 -11.06
CA LEU A 321 9.26 16.78 -11.84
C LEU A 321 8.29 15.71 -11.33
N HIS A 322 8.78 14.49 -11.03
CA HIS A 322 7.99 13.43 -10.39
C HIS A 322 7.44 13.88 -9.03
N GLN A 323 8.29 14.48 -8.17
CA GLN A 323 7.91 14.99 -6.87
C GLN A 323 6.81 16.05 -6.97
N LYS A 324 7.02 17.07 -7.82
CA LYS A 324 6.08 18.18 -7.99
C LYS A 324 4.72 17.69 -8.45
N ARG A 325 4.69 16.75 -9.40
CA ARG A 325 3.44 16.11 -9.84
C ARG A 325 2.76 15.37 -8.68
N TYR A 326 3.50 14.52 -7.97
CA TYR A 326 2.96 13.74 -6.86
C TYR A 326 2.34 14.64 -5.79
N LEU A 327 3.05 15.70 -5.37
CA LEU A 327 2.57 16.63 -4.34
C LEU A 327 1.31 17.38 -4.79
N LYS A 328 1.25 17.87 -6.03
CA LYS A 328 0.06 18.53 -6.57
C LYS A 328 -1.15 17.59 -6.60
N ILE A 329 -0.99 16.37 -7.10
CA ILE A 329 -2.09 15.39 -7.16
C ILE A 329 -2.52 15.00 -5.73
N LYS A 330 -1.55 14.79 -4.82
CA LYS A 330 -1.83 14.45 -3.42
C LYS A 330 -2.64 15.54 -2.72
N ASP A 331 -2.29 16.81 -2.92
CA ASP A 331 -3.04 17.96 -2.38
C ASP A 331 -4.48 17.99 -2.88
N VAL A 332 -4.68 17.91 -4.21
CA VAL A 332 -6.02 17.87 -4.81
C VAL A 332 -6.83 16.69 -4.27
N PHE A 333 -6.22 15.51 -4.16
CA PHE A 333 -6.91 14.33 -3.61
C PHE A 333 -7.27 14.49 -2.14
N HIS A 334 -6.44 15.14 -1.32
CA HIS A 334 -6.81 15.47 0.06
C HIS A 334 -8.01 16.42 0.11
N LYS A 335 -8.05 17.45 -0.73
CA LYS A 335 -9.18 18.36 -0.79
C LYS A 335 -10.45 17.66 -1.28
N VAL A 336 -10.36 16.89 -2.36
CA VAL A 336 -11.49 16.12 -2.92
C VAL A 336 -12.04 15.12 -1.90
N SER A 337 -11.20 14.27 -1.32
CA SER A 337 -11.64 13.30 -0.31
C SER A 337 -12.25 13.95 0.93
N HIS A 338 -11.75 15.13 1.34
CA HIS A 338 -12.38 15.88 2.44
C HIS A 338 -13.79 16.35 2.08
N HIS A 339 -13.99 16.91 0.87
CA HIS A 339 -15.32 17.34 0.43
C HIS A 339 -16.28 16.15 0.29
N ILE A 340 -15.82 15.03 -0.26
CA ILE A 340 -16.61 13.80 -0.38
C ILE A 340 -17.09 13.34 1.00
N VAL A 341 -16.18 13.23 1.97
CA VAL A 341 -16.53 12.76 3.32
C VAL A 341 -17.41 13.77 4.05
N LYS A 342 -17.19 15.08 3.85
CA LYS A 342 -18.08 16.11 4.40
C LYS A 342 -19.51 15.97 3.86
N LEU A 343 -19.67 15.79 2.55
CA LEU A 343 -20.98 15.54 1.93
C LEU A 343 -21.62 14.25 2.45
N ALA A 344 -20.81 13.23 2.76
CA ALA A 344 -21.31 11.96 3.27
C ALA A 344 -21.77 12.08 4.74
N GLN A 345 -21.01 12.78 5.57
CA GLN A 345 -21.27 12.93 7.00
C GLN A 345 -22.62 13.60 7.31
N GLU A 346 -23.14 14.37 6.36
CA GLU A 346 -24.44 15.04 6.51
C GLU A 346 -25.61 14.04 6.48
N GLU A 347 -25.48 12.86 5.83
CA GLU A 347 -26.65 12.00 5.57
C GLU A 347 -26.42 10.48 5.46
N VAL A 348 -25.19 9.93 5.33
CA VAL A 348 -25.00 8.51 4.97
C VAL A 348 -24.18 7.70 5.97
N CYS A 349 -24.53 6.43 6.15
CA CYS A 349 -23.79 5.47 6.98
C CYS A 349 -22.69 4.73 6.21
N LYS A 350 -22.80 4.63 4.87
CA LYS A 350 -21.91 3.80 4.03
C LYS A 350 -21.65 4.41 2.66
N ILE A 351 -20.39 4.33 2.22
CA ILE A 351 -19.90 4.74 0.90
C ILE A 351 -19.49 3.51 0.09
N VAL A 352 -20.03 3.35 -1.11
CA VAL A 352 -19.68 2.30 -2.08
C VAL A 352 -18.86 2.90 -3.22
N ILE A 353 -17.66 2.38 -3.49
CA ILE A 353 -16.77 2.90 -4.53
C ILE A 353 -16.60 1.84 -5.62
N GLY A 354 -16.86 2.22 -6.88
CA GLY A 354 -16.56 1.40 -8.05
C GLY A 354 -15.06 1.36 -8.36
N GLN A 355 -14.52 0.15 -8.50
CA GLN A 355 -13.16 -0.10 -8.95
C GLN A 355 -13.02 -1.50 -9.54
N ASN A 356 -12.75 -1.58 -10.84
CA ASN A 356 -12.33 -2.83 -11.48
C ASN A 356 -10.85 -3.16 -11.15
N LYS A 357 -10.58 -4.41 -10.72
CA LYS A 357 -9.20 -4.91 -10.52
C LYS A 357 -8.46 -4.88 -11.86
N SER A 358 -7.20 -4.47 -11.86
CA SER A 358 -6.35 -4.39 -13.05
C SER A 358 -6.87 -3.53 -14.21
N TRP A 359 -7.90 -2.71 -14.02
CA TRP A 359 -8.47 -1.81 -15.04
C TRP A 359 -7.49 -0.83 -15.71
N LYS A 360 -6.25 -0.72 -15.23
CA LYS A 360 -5.16 0.08 -15.83
C LYS A 360 -4.15 -0.74 -16.64
N GLN A 361 -4.27 -2.06 -16.63
CA GLN A 361 -3.49 -2.96 -17.46
C GLN A 361 -4.24 -3.13 -18.79
N GLU A 362 -3.52 -2.98 -19.91
CA GLU A 362 -4.04 -3.29 -21.27
C GLU A 362 -5.37 -2.61 -21.63
N THR A 363 -5.58 -1.38 -21.14
CA THR A 363 -6.80 -0.62 -21.46
C THR A 363 -6.92 -0.37 -22.96
N ASN A 364 -8.08 -0.71 -23.55
CA ASN A 364 -8.38 -0.44 -24.96
C ASN A 364 -9.19 0.86 -25.13
N MET A 365 -8.77 1.98 -24.52
CA MET A 365 -9.44 3.29 -24.62
C MET A 365 -8.76 4.27 -25.60
N GLY A 366 -7.74 3.79 -26.33
CA GLY A 366 -6.90 4.56 -27.25
C GLY A 366 -5.68 5.20 -26.56
N LYS A 367 -4.56 5.31 -27.28
CA LYS A 367 -3.22 5.67 -26.74
C LYS A 367 -3.23 6.88 -25.78
N ARG A 368 -3.91 7.97 -26.15
CA ARG A 368 -3.96 9.23 -25.35
C ARG A 368 -4.79 9.09 -24.06
N ASN A 369 -5.92 8.39 -24.13
CA ASN A 369 -6.79 8.18 -22.96
C ASN A 369 -6.18 7.17 -22.00
N ASN A 370 -5.60 6.08 -22.53
CA ASN A 370 -4.86 5.09 -21.76
C ASN A 370 -3.76 5.77 -20.93
N GLN A 371 -2.92 6.60 -21.57
CA GLN A 371 -1.86 7.32 -20.86
C GLN A 371 -2.41 8.21 -19.74
N SER A 372 -3.51 8.94 -20.00
CA SER A 372 -4.11 9.82 -19.00
C SER A 372 -4.69 9.04 -17.83
N PHE A 373 -5.38 7.94 -18.11
CA PHE A 373 -6.04 7.07 -17.14
C PHE A 373 -5.04 6.31 -16.26
N CYS A 374 -4.11 5.59 -16.89
CA CYS A 374 -3.10 4.79 -16.20
C CYS A 374 -2.22 5.66 -15.30
N HIS A 375 -2.02 6.93 -15.66
CA HIS A 375 -1.20 7.84 -14.86
C HIS A 375 -1.94 8.42 -13.63
N ILE A 376 -3.27 8.50 -13.59
CA ILE A 376 -3.99 9.02 -12.40
C ILE A 376 -4.01 7.96 -11.29
N PRO A 377 -3.53 8.25 -10.07
CA PRO A 377 -3.42 7.24 -9.01
C PRO A 377 -4.74 7.07 -8.22
N HIS A 378 -5.82 6.62 -8.87
CA HIS A 378 -7.15 6.41 -8.23
C HIS A 378 -7.10 5.69 -6.86
N ASN A 379 -6.25 4.68 -6.67
CA ASN A 379 -6.11 3.99 -5.39
C ASN A 379 -5.72 4.95 -4.24
N LEU A 380 -4.93 5.98 -4.54
CA LEU A 380 -4.57 7.00 -3.55
C LEU A 380 -5.81 7.80 -3.11
N LEU A 381 -6.72 8.11 -4.04
CA LEU A 381 -7.96 8.80 -3.72
C LEU A 381 -8.90 7.89 -2.89
N ILE A 382 -9.04 6.62 -3.29
CA ILE A 382 -9.82 5.62 -2.54
C ILE A 382 -9.32 5.51 -1.10
N GLN A 383 -8.01 5.30 -0.92
CA GLN A 383 -7.40 5.25 0.42
C GLN A 383 -7.71 6.51 1.23
N MET A 384 -7.66 7.69 0.60
CA MET A 384 -7.97 8.95 1.26
C MET A 384 -9.43 9.12 1.65
N ILE A 385 -10.36 8.62 0.84
CA ILE A 385 -11.78 8.58 1.19
C ILE A 385 -11.98 7.59 2.34
N THR A 386 -11.44 6.38 2.23
CA THR A 386 -11.58 5.31 3.24
C THR A 386 -11.11 5.75 4.62
N TYR A 387 -9.88 6.23 4.79
CA TYR A 387 -9.41 6.57 6.14
C TYR A 387 -10.16 7.77 6.73
N LYS A 388 -10.64 8.71 5.90
CA LYS A 388 -11.40 9.88 6.38
C LYS A 388 -12.84 9.52 6.74
N ALA A 389 -13.48 8.69 5.94
CA ALA A 389 -14.83 8.18 6.19
C ALA A 389 -14.84 7.32 7.46
N ASN A 390 -13.89 6.39 7.60
CA ASN A 390 -13.75 5.59 8.82
C ASN A 390 -13.48 6.47 10.04
N ALA A 391 -12.72 7.57 9.86
CA ALA A 391 -12.48 8.59 10.89
C ALA A 391 -13.65 9.56 11.13
N VAL A 392 -14.84 9.26 10.61
CA VAL A 392 -16.12 9.84 11.08
C VAL A 392 -17.19 8.75 11.27
N GLY A 393 -16.78 7.47 11.39
CA GLY A 393 -17.71 6.34 11.58
C GLY A 393 -18.42 5.82 10.32
N ILE A 394 -18.15 6.36 9.13
CA ILE A 394 -18.77 5.94 7.87
C ILE A 394 -18.03 4.71 7.30
N GLN A 395 -18.75 3.64 6.99
CA GLN A 395 -18.18 2.44 6.37
C GLN A 395 -17.87 2.67 4.89
N VAL A 396 -16.72 2.18 4.40
CA VAL A 396 -16.39 2.20 2.96
C VAL A 396 -16.27 0.80 2.39
N VAL A 397 -16.98 0.53 1.29
CA VAL A 397 -16.94 -0.72 0.53
C VAL A 397 -16.42 -0.43 -0.87
N VAL A 398 -15.43 -1.19 -1.34
CA VAL A 398 -14.92 -1.12 -2.72
C VAL A 398 -15.44 -2.33 -3.48
N THR A 399 -16.12 -2.12 -4.60
CA THR A 399 -16.73 -3.17 -5.43
C THR A 399 -16.20 -3.10 -6.86
N GLU A 400 -16.25 -4.21 -7.59
CA GLU A 400 -16.06 -4.15 -9.04
C GLU A 400 -17.25 -3.47 -9.71
N GLU A 401 -17.02 -2.91 -10.90
CA GLU A 401 -17.96 -2.02 -11.58
C GLU A 401 -18.21 -2.45 -13.03
N SER A 402 -17.97 -3.72 -13.36
CA SER A 402 -18.24 -4.24 -14.70
C SER A 402 -19.71 -4.02 -15.07
N TYR A 403 -19.91 -3.64 -16.34
CA TYR A 403 -21.21 -3.35 -16.96
C TYR A 403 -22.06 -2.21 -16.35
N THR A 404 -21.62 -1.57 -15.26
CA THR A 404 -22.34 -0.47 -14.59
C THR A 404 -22.63 0.74 -15.50
N SER A 405 -21.73 1.03 -16.44
CA SER A 405 -21.91 2.11 -17.42
C SER A 405 -22.77 1.73 -18.63
N LYS A 406 -23.08 0.44 -18.81
CA LYS A 406 -23.89 -0.08 -19.92
C LYS A 406 -25.34 -0.33 -19.48
N ALA A 407 -25.53 -0.97 -18.33
CA ALA A 407 -26.84 -1.22 -17.75
C ALA A 407 -27.60 0.07 -17.49
N SER A 408 -28.90 0.06 -17.74
CA SER A 408 -29.77 1.18 -17.42
C SER A 408 -30.13 1.16 -15.96
N PHE A 409 -29.83 2.26 -15.26
CA PHE A 409 -30.30 2.45 -13.90
C PHE A 409 -31.83 2.58 -13.86
N LEU A 410 -32.39 3.45 -14.70
CA LEU A 410 -33.82 3.76 -14.70
C LEU A 410 -34.72 2.58 -15.09
N ASP A 411 -34.19 1.66 -15.91
CA ASP A 411 -34.95 0.51 -16.40
C ASP A 411 -34.72 -0.76 -15.55
N ASN A 412 -33.97 -0.65 -14.44
CA ASN A 412 -33.65 -1.79 -13.56
C ASN A 412 -32.97 -2.97 -14.27
N ASP A 413 -32.10 -2.68 -15.24
CA ASP A 413 -31.33 -3.72 -15.94
C ASP A 413 -30.49 -4.56 -14.96
N PHE A 414 -30.45 -5.88 -15.21
CA PHE A 414 -29.52 -6.76 -14.52
C PHE A 414 -28.07 -6.33 -14.78
N ILE A 415 -27.24 -6.31 -13.72
CA ILE A 415 -25.83 -5.88 -13.81
C ILE A 415 -24.93 -7.11 -13.58
N PRO A 416 -24.42 -7.73 -14.65
CA PRO A 416 -23.56 -8.91 -14.50
C PRO A 416 -22.16 -8.54 -14.01
N THR A 417 -21.44 -9.55 -13.53
CA THR A 417 -20.01 -9.57 -13.25
C THR A 417 -19.28 -10.24 -14.40
N TYR A 418 -18.25 -9.58 -14.93
CA TYR A 418 -17.47 -10.05 -16.07
C TYR A 418 -16.87 -11.45 -15.81
N GLY A 419 -17.17 -12.40 -16.71
CA GLY A 419 -16.69 -13.78 -16.65
C GLY A 419 -17.41 -14.68 -15.64
N GLU A 420 -18.42 -14.17 -14.92
CA GLU A 420 -19.22 -14.96 -13.98
C GLU A 420 -20.63 -15.20 -14.52
N ASN A 421 -21.34 -14.14 -14.91
CA ASN A 421 -22.75 -14.21 -15.31
C ASN A 421 -23.10 -13.19 -16.41
N ASP A 422 -22.14 -12.84 -17.27
CA ASP A 422 -22.30 -11.87 -18.36
C ASP A 422 -22.68 -12.49 -19.72
N GLN A 423 -23.03 -13.78 -19.73
CA GLN A 423 -23.47 -14.48 -20.93
C GLN A 423 -24.80 -13.89 -21.44
N ASN A 424 -24.85 -13.56 -22.73
CA ASN A 424 -26.05 -13.07 -23.45
C ASN A 424 -26.74 -11.84 -22.81
N THR A 425 -26.01 -11.02 -22.03
CA THR A 425 -26.62 -9.85 -21.40
C THR A 425 -26.94 -8.76 -22.42
N THR A 426 -28.21 -8.38 -22.51
CA THR A 426 -28.68 -7.22 -23.28
C THR A 426 -29.14 -6.14 -22.32
N PHE A 427 -28.79 -4.89 -22.63
CA PHE A 427 -29.15 -3.72 -21.82
C PHE A 427 -30.23 -2.94 -22.55
N SER A 428 -31.23 -2.48 -21.82
CA SER A 428 -32.40 -1.79 -22.38
C SER A 428 -32.08 -0.34 -22.75
N GLY A 429 -31.15 0.28 -22.02
CA GLY A 429 -30.63 1.61 -22.30
C GLY A 429 -29.31 1.59 -23.07
N LYS A 430 -28.86 2.79 -23.50
CA LYS A 430 -27.56 2.95 -24.15
C LYS A 430 -26.95 4.33 -23.93
N ARG A 431 -25.61 4.35 -23.90
CA ARG A 431 -24.84 5.59 -23.95
C ARG A 431 -24.89 6.18 -25.36
N ILE A 432 -25.38 7.41 -25.50
CA ILE A 432 -25.48 8.09 -26.80
C ILE A 432 -24.17 8.79 -27.12
N LYS A 433 -23.68 9.59 -26.18
CA LYS A 433 -22.39 10.28 -26.27
C LYS A 433 -21.82 10.51 -24.88
N ARG A 434 -20.62 11.06 -24.82
CA ARG A 434 -20.00 11.39 -23.53
C ARG A 434 -20.93 12.31 -22.73
N GLY A 435 -21.18 11.93 -21.47
CA GLY A 435 -22.05 12.66 -20.56
C GLY A 435 -23.55 12.44 -20.76
N ILE A 436 -24.02 11.69 -21.77
CA ILE A 436 -25.45 11.44 -22.02
C ILE A 436 -25.73 9.95 -22.17
N TYR A 437 -26.61 9.44 -21.32
CA TYR A 437 -27.18 8.10 -21.36
C TYR A 437 -28.69 8.18 -21.63
N ARG A 438 -29.22 7.23 -22.38
CA ARG A 438 -30.63 7.14 -22.74
C ARG A 438 -31.20 5.81 -22.27
N SER A 439 -32.24 5.85 -21.44
CA SER A 439 -33.01 4.67 -21.02
C SER A 439 -33.92 4.13 -22.14
N ALA A 440 -34.57 2.99 -21.89
CA ALA A 440 -35.50 2.35 -22.82
C ALA A 440 -36.67 3.29 -23.20
N ASN A 441 -37.22 4.01 -22.22
CA ASN A 441 -38.27 5.01 -22.43
C ASN A 441 -37.78 6.35 -22.99
N LYS A 442 -36.54 6.42 -23.49
CA LYS A 442 -35.89 7.60 -24.07
C LYS A 442 -35.57 8.74 -23.09
N THR A 443 -35.72 8.55 -21.78
CA THR A 443 -35.28 9.52 -20.76
C THR A 443 -33.77 9.70 -20.82
N LEU A 444 -33.31 10.95 -20.75
CA LEU A 444 -31.89 11.29 -20.79
C LEU A 444 -31.38 11.60 -19.39
N ILE A 445 -30.29 10.94 -18.99
CA ILE A 445 -29.57 11.22 -17.75
C ILE A 445 -28.08 11.34 -18.01
N ASN A 446 -27.34 11.85 -17.03
CA ASN A 446 -25.89 11.87 -17.14
C ASN A 446 -25.33 10.44 -17.10
N ALA A 447 -24.46 10.10 -18.05
CA ALA A 447 -23.91 8.75 -18.17
C ALA A 447 -23.05 8.31 -16.97
N ASP A 448 -22.33 9.23 -16.34
CA ASP A 448 -21.49 8.90 -15.19
C ASP A 448 -22.36 8.78 -13.91
N VAL A 449 -23.48 9.52 -13.85
CA VAL A 449 -24.51 9.36 -12.81
C VAL A 449 -25.20 8.00 -12.91
N ASN A 450 -25.52 7.54 -14.13
CA ASN A 450 -26.05 6.20 -14.37
C ASN A 450 -25.09 5.11 -13.84
N ALA A 451 -23.80 5.25 -14.15
CA ALA A 451 -22.77 4.31 -13.68
C ALA A 451 -22.66 4.31 -12.14
N ALA A 452 -22.58 5.48 -11.51
CA ALA A 452 -22.52 5.61 -10.06
C ALA A 452 -23.75 5.03 -9.35
N ALA A 453 -24.96 5.25 -9.89
CA ALA A 453 -26.18 4.67 -9.33
C ALA A 453 -26.17 3.13 -9.44
N ASN A 454 -25.74 2.58 -10.57
CA ASN A 454 -25.60 1.15 -10.76
C ASN A 454 -24.56 0.50 -9.86
N ILE A 455 -23.47 1.20 -9.51
CA ILE A 455 -22.47 0.71 -8.54
C ILE A 455 -23.14 0.42 -7.19
N LEU A 456 -23.99 1.33 -6.70
CA LEU A 456 -24.69 1.12 -5.44
C LEU A 456 -25.75 0.02 -5.58
N ARG A 457 -26.51 -0.03 -6.69
CA ARG A 457 -27.47 -1.13 -6.93
C ARG A 457 -26.80 -2.50 -6.97
N LYS A 458 -25.56 -2.58 -7.46
CA LYS A 458 -24.80 -3.84 -7.51
C LYS A 458 -24.47 -4.40 -6.13
N VAL A 459 -24.22 -3.53 -5.15
CA VAL A 459 -23.91 -3.93 -3.76
C VAL A 459 -25.18 -4.03 -2.92
N ILE A 460 -26.14 -3.15 -3.15
CA ILE A 460 -27.39 -3.04 -2.39
C ILE A 460 -28.55 -2.89 -3.39
N PRO A 461 -29.09 -4.01 -3.92
CA PRO A 461 -30.15 -3.98 -4.93
C PRO A 461 -31.39 -3.19 -4.50
N ASN A 462 -31.70 -3.24 -3.20
CA ASN A 462 -32.85 -2.59 -2.58
C ASN A 462 -32.55 -1.18 -2.05
N ALA A 463 -31.41 -0.57 -2.41
CA ALA A 463 -31.04 0.75 -1.87
C ALA A 463 -32.04 1.88 -2.20
N TRP A 464 -32.95 1.67 -3.15
CA TRP A 464 -33.99 2.64 -3.53
C TRP A 464 -35.43 2.14 -3.34
N THR A 465 -35.64 0.94 -2.79
CA THR A 465 -36.99 0.34 -2.70
C THR A 465 -37.88 1.00 -1.65
N ASN A 466 -37.30 1.58 -0.60
CA ASN A 466 -38.05 2.33 0.43
C ASN A 466 -38.22 3.82 0.08
N GLY A 467 -37.79 4.23 -1.11
CA GLY A 467 -37.91 5.60 -1.61
C GLY A 467 -37.03 6.61 -0.88
N ILE A 468 -36.72 7.69 -1.61
CA ILE A 468 -36.66 9.01 -1.00
C ILE A 468 -38.13 9.32 -0.71
N GLU A 469 -38.53 9.57 0.54
CA GLU A 469 -39.93 9.86 0.90
C GLU A 469 -40.63 10.67 -0.22
N GLY A 470 -41.55 10.03 -0.95
CA GLY A 470 -42.39 10.67 -1.97
C GLY A 470 -41.91 10.72 -3.44
N LEU A 471 -40.78 10.10 -3.84
CA LEU A 471 -40.33 10.13 -5.26
C LEU A 471 -40.29 8.73 -5.92
N SER A 472 -41.15 8.51 -6.92
CA SER A 472 -41.08 7.37 -7.84
C SER A 472 -39.81 7.42 -8.71
N VAL A 473 -39.36 6.28 -9.25
CA VAL A 473 -38.19 6.19 -10.16
C VAL A 473 -38.31 7.14 -11.36
N LYS A 474 -39.54 7.46 -11.79
CA LYS A 474 -39.82 8.43 -12.86
C LYS A 474 -39.52 9.89 -12.47
N GLN A 475 -39.61 10.24 -11.18
CA GLN A 475 -39.27 11.58 -10.68
C GLN A 475 -37.77 11.75 -10.36
N LEU A 476 -36.99 10.66 -10.30
CA LEU A 476 -35.52 10.71 -10.15
C LEU A 476 -34.83 11.41 -11.32
N ALA A 477 -35.35 11.34 -12.54
CA ALA A 477 -34.72 11.93 -13.72
C ALA A 477 -34.45 13.46 -13.57
N ASN A 478 -35.35 14.19 -12.91
CA ASN A 478 -35.18 15.63 -12.62
C ASN A 478 -34.14 15.88 -11.52
N VAL A 479 -33.98 14.94 -10.58
CA VAL A 479 -33.00 14.99 -9.48
C VAL A 479 -31.60 14.57 -9.96
N LEU A 480 -31.50 13.78 -11.02
CA LEU A 480 -30.24 13.25 -11.57
C LEU A 480 -29.45 14.25 -12.44
N THR A 481 -29.88 15.51 -12.49
CA THR A 481 -29.08 16.60 -13.09
C THR A 481 -27.95 16.97 -12.14
N PRO A 482 -26.68 16.72 -12.50
CA PRO A 482 -25.60 16.83 -11.55
C PRO A 482 -25.13 18.26 -11.32
N LEU A 483 -24.80 18.57 -10.06
CA LEU A 483 -23.98 19.71 -9.69
C LEU A 483 -22.51 19.47 -10.06
N THR A 484 -21.75 20.55 -10.22
CA THR A 484 -20.32 20.49 -10.54
C THR A 484 -19.48 21.02 -9.40
N LEU A 485 -18.59 20.19 -8.87
CA LEU A 485 -17.58 20.59 -7.89
C LEU A 485 -16.22 20.74 -8.58
N ILE A 486 -15.62 21.93 -8.47
CA ILE A 486 -14.26 22.19 -8.96
C ILE A 486 -13.36 22.38 -7.74
N VAL A 487 -12.46 21.43 -7.51
CA VAL A 487 -11.45 21.51 -6.46
C VAL A 487 -10.13 21.92 -7.10
N ARG A 488 -9.57 23.06 -6.65
CA ARG A 488 -8.29 23.60 -7.12
C ARG A 488 -7.17 23.37 -6.12
#